data_AF-A0A965E1E0-F1
#
_entry.id   AF-A0A965E1E0-F1
#
_cell.length_a   1.000
_cell.length_b   1.000
_cell.length_c   1.000
_cell.angle_alpha   90.00
_cell.angle_beta   90.00
_cell.angle_gamma   90.00
#
_symmetry.space_group_name_H-M   'P 1'
#
loop_
_entity.id
_entity.type
_entity.pdbx_description
1 polymer ?
#
loop_
_entity_poly.entity_id
_entity_poly.type
_entity_poly.pdbx_seq_one_letter_code
_entity_poly.pdbx_strand_id
1 'polypeptide(L)'
;MNSLNKRLEIVDISALTSASNPNYDDTAGELYAALSEIGFAIIVNHGVEEKVIDDMRQAVATVFDAPREVLLQDMVVKGNYRGFVPLGYFTPNS
;
A
#
# COMPACT_ATOMS: atom_id res chain seq x y z
N MET A 1 14.68 12.24 19.78
CA MET A 1 13.38 11.99 20.43
C MET A 1 13.05 10.51 20.29
N ASN A 2 12.60 9.87 21.38
CA ASN A 2 12.45 8.42 21.49
C ASN A 2 11.33 7.89 20.58
N SER A 3 11.67 7.21 19.49
CA SER A 3 10.72 6.60 18.53
C SER A 3 10.02 5.34 19.05
N LEU A 4 10.39 4.86 20.24
CA LEU A 4 10.01 3.52 20.74
C LEU A 4 8.54 3.39 21.19
N ASN A 5 7.77 4.49 21.28
CA ASN A 5 6.37 4.48 21.73
C ASN A 5 5.37 5.12 20.74
N LYS A 6 5.79 5.50 19.53
CA LYS A 6 4.86 6.03 18.53
C LYS A 6 4.14 4.86 17.84
N ARG A 7 2.81 4.77 17.99
CA ARG A 7 1.97 3.89 17.18
C ARG A 7 1.70 4.57 15.84
N LEU A 8 1.47 3.79 14.79
CA LEU A 8 0.98 4.36 13.53
C LEU A 8 -0.41 4.96 13.78
N GLU A 9 -0.58 6.21 13.37
CA GLU A 9 -1.87 6.88 13.44
C GLU A 9 -2.85 6.22 12.48
N ILE A 10 -4.10 6.01 12.94
CA ILE A 10 -5.21 5.56 12.12
C ILE A 10 -6.00 6.79 11.71
N VAL A 11 -6.05 7.09 10.42
CA VAL A 11 -6.70 8.28 9.86
C VAL A 11 -7.90 7.86 9.02
N ASP A 12 -9.09 8.35 9.38
CA ASP A 12 -10.30 8.23 8.55
C ASP A 12 -10.25 9.26 7.43
N ILE A 13 -10.12 8.80 6.19
CA ILE A 13 -9.98 9.71 5.04
C ILE A 13 -11.29 9.96 4.29
N SER A 14 -12.43 9.56 4.84
CA SER A 14 -13.74 9.71 4.18
C SER A 14 -14.07 11.15 3.80
N ALA A 15 -13.65 12.12 4.62
CA ALA A 15 -13.87 13.54 4.34
C ALA A 15 -13.09 14.05 3.11
N LEU A 16 -11.99 13.39 2.75
CA LEU A 16 -11.13 13.79 1.61
C LEU A 16 -11.75 13.47 0.25
N THR A 17 -12.87 12.75 0.21
CA THR A 17 -13.60 12.44 -1.03
C THR A 17 -14.24 13.67 -1.67
N SER A 18 -14.43 14.77 -0.93
CA SER A 18 -14.95 16.03 -1.45
C SER A 18 -14.31 17.22 -0.76
N ALA A 19 -13.74 18.15 -1.54
CA ALA A 19 -13.19 19.41 -1.03
C ALA A 19 -14.24 20.34 -0.39
N SER A 20 -15.54 20.10 -0.62
CA SER A 20 -16.62 20.82 0.04
C SER A 20 -17.05 20.21 1.38
N ASN A 21 -16.46 19.07 1.77
CA ASN A 21 -16.74 18.47 3.06
C ASN A 21 -16.23 19.40 4.18
N PRO A 22 -17.06 19.74 5.18
CA PRO A 22 -16.65 20.65 6.25
C PRO A 22 -15.43 20.17 7.05
N ASN A 23 -15.16 18.86 7.06
CA ASN A 23 -14.03 18.26 7.78
C ASN A 23 -12.80 18.01 6.89
N TYR A 24 -12.81 18.51 5.64
CA TYR A 24 -11.74 18.26 4.68
C TYR A 24 -10.38 18.73 5.21
N ASP A 25 -10.29 19.98 5.66
CA ASP A 25 -9.03 20.60 6.10
C ASP A 25 -8.48 19.93 7.37
N ASP A 26 -9.36 19.59 8.31
CA ASP A 26 -8.97 18.89 9.54
C ASP A 26 -8.40 17.49 9.21
N THR A 27 -9.10 16.73 8.37
CA THR A 27 -8.67 15.38 7.95
C THR A 27 -7.36 15.43 7.16
N ALA A 28 -7.20 16.44 6.29
CA ALA A 28 -5.96 16.65 5.55
C ALA A 28 -4.80 17.01 6.49
N GLY A 29 -5.06 17.80 7.52
CA GLY A 29 -4.09 18.16 8.56
C GLY A 29 -3.63 16.95 9.38
N GLU A 30 -4.56 16.07 9.78
CA GLU A 30 -4.25 14.82 10.49
C GLU A 30 -3.36 13.90 9.66
N LEU A 31 -3.74 13.67 8.39
CA LEU A 31 -2.95 12.84 7.48
C LEU A 31 -1.56 13.45 7.24
N TYR A 32 -1.49 14.77 7.05
CA TYR A 32 -0.23 15.48 6.89
C TYR A 32 0.69 15.32 8.11
N ALA A 33 0.15 15.46 9.31
CA ALA A 33 0.92 15.33 10.56
C ALA A 33 1.49 13.90 10.71
N ALA A 34 0.66 12.87 10.50
CA ALA A 34 1.09 11.47 10.57
C ALA A 34 2.23 11.17 9.59
N LEU A 35 2.08 11.61 8.34
CA LEU A 35 3.07 11.42 7.29
C LEU A 35 4.34 12.27 7.49
N SER A 36 4.24 13.44 8.12
CA SER A 36 5.39 14.31 8.37
C SER A 36 6.20 13.89 9.60
N GLU A 37 5.55 13.32 10.62
CA GLU A 37 6.23 12.94 11.87
C GLU A 37 6.77 11.52 11.89
N ILE A 38 5.98 10.55 11.40
CA ILE A 38 6.34 9.13 11.41
C ILE A 38 6.75 8.67 10.01
N GLY A 39 6.20 9.28 8.95
CA GLY A 39 6.35 8.83 7.56
C GLY A 39 5.31 7.79 7.13
N PHE A 40 4.43 7.37 8.03
CA PHE A 40 3.45 6.30 7.80
C PHE A 40 2.14 6.59 8.54
N ALA A 41 1.03 6.16 7.93
CA ALA A 41 -0.31 6.18 8.51
C ALA A 41 -1.07 4.91 8.10
N ILE A 42 -2.02 4.48 8.92
CA ILE A 42 -3.05 3.49 8.55
C ILE A 42 -4.28 4.28 8.12
N ILE A 43 -4.75 4.12 6.89
CA ILE A 43 -5.97 4.80 6.43
C ILE A 43 -7.18 3.87 6.54
N VAL A 44 -8.32 4.42 6.93
CA VAL A 44 -9.63 3.74 6.94
C VAL A 44 -10.67 4.55 6.17
N ASN A 45 -11.80 3.92 5.83
CA ASN A 45 -12.86 4.54 5.01
C ASN A 45 -12.35 5.14 3.69
N HIS A 46 -11.35 4.48 3.09
CA HIS A 46 -10.71 4.87 1.84
C HIS A 46 -11.56 4.63 0.58
N GLY A 47 -12.80 4.14 0.73
CA GLY A 47 -13.75 3.96 -0.37
C GLY A 47 -13.49 2.76 -1.29
N VAL A 48 -12.55 1.88 -0.94
CA VAL A 48 -12.35 0.60 -1.66
C VAL A 48 -13.23 -0.45 -1.01
N GLU A 49 -14.09 -1.08 -1.80
CA GLU A 49 -15.00 -2.12 -1.32
C GLU A 49 -14.23 -3.33 -0.76
N GLU A 50 -14.67 -3.87 0.37
CA GLU A 50 -14.03 -5.04 1.02
C GLU A 50 -13.91 -6.22 0.05
N LYS A 51 -14.94 -6.46 -0.77
CA LYS A 51 -14.93 -7.53 -1.77
C LYS A 51 -13.76 -7.40 -2.76
N VAL A 52 -13.43 -6.19 -3.20
CA VAL A 52 -12.30 -5.96 -4.11
C VAL A 52 -10.98 -6.33 -3.43
N ILE A 53 -10.84 -5.99 -2.15
CA ILE A 53 -9.64 -6.32 -1.37
C ILE A 53 -9.52 -7.83 -1.21
N ASP A 54 -10.61 -8.52 -0.87
CA ASP A 54 -10.61 -9.97 -0.66
C ASP A 54 -10.39 -10.74 -1.96
N ASP A 55 -11.05 -10.34 -3.05
CA ASP A 55 -10.81 -10.90 -4.38
C ASP A 55 -9.34 -10.72 -4.80
N MET A 56 -8.75 -9.55 -4.53
CA MET A 56 -7.34 -9.29 -4.85
C MET A 56 -6.41 -10.18 -4.00
N ARG A 57 -6.66 -10.33 -2.69
CA ARG A 57 -5.88 -11.23 -1.83
C ARG A 57 -5.94 -12.67 -2.34
N GLN A 58 -7.14 -13.13 -2.72
CA GLN A 58 -7.31 -14.47 -3.27
C GLN A 58 -6.61 -14.63 -4.61
N ALA A 59 -6.69 -13.63 -5.50
CA ALA A 59 -6.01 -13.65 -6.79
C ALA A 59 -4.48 -13.71 -6.61
N VAL A 60 -3.91 -12.95 -5.67
CA VAL A 60 -2.48 -13.05 -5.32
C VAL A 60 -2.14 -14.47 -4.86
N ALA A 61 -2.91 -15.04 -3.93
CA ALA A 61 -2.67 -16.40 -3.45
C ALA A 61 -2.68 -17.43 -4.60
N THR A 62 -3.67 -17.35 -5.49
CA THR A 62 -3.78 -18.22 -6.67
C THR A 62 -2.59 -18.06 -7.63
N VAL A 63 -2.13 -16.82 -7.87
CA VAL A 63 -0.95 -16.58 -8.72
C VAL A 63 0.29 -17.25 -8.12
N PHE A 64 0.53 -17.09 -6.82
CA PHE A 64 1.72 -17.64 -6.17
C PHE A 64 1.65 -19.16 -5.88
N ASP A 65 0.47 -19.78 -6.00
CA ASP A 65 0.30 -21.24 -5.97
C ASP A 65 0.70 -21.91 -7.30
N ALA A 66 0.82 -21.15 -8.39
CA ALA A 66 1.26 -21.67 -9.68
C ALA A 66 2.71 -22.22 -9.63
N PRO A 67 3.05 -23.22 -10.47
CA PRO A 67 4.41 -23.71 -10.59
C PRO A 67 5.41 -22.58 -10.85
N ARG A 68 6.62 -22.71 -10.29
CA ARG A 68 7.63 -21.65 -10.39
C ARG A 68 7.98 -21.34 -11.85
N GLU A 69 7.98 -22.34 -12.71
CA GLU A 69 8.26 -22.21 -14.14
C GLU A 69 7.24 -21.29 -14.84
N VAL A 70 5.97 -21.32 -14.40
CA VAL A 70 4.92 -20.43 -14.92
C VAL A 70 5.18 -18.99 -14.49
N LEU A 71 5.51 -18.76 -13.22
CA LEU A 71 5.85 -17.42 -12.72
C LEU A 71 7.08 -16.84 -13.43
N LEU A 72 8.08 -17.68 -13.72
CA LEU A 72 9.30 -17.25 -14.41
C LEU A 72 9.08 -16.86 -15.88
N GLN A 73 7.99 -17.32 -16.52
CA GLN A 73 7.65 -16.91 -17.89
C GLN A 73 7.18 -15.44 -17.96
N ASP A 74 6.66 -14.90 -16.86
CA ASP A 74 6.24 -13.49 -16.74
C ASP A 74 7.19 -12.71 -15.81
N MET A 75 8.47 -13.04 -15.82
CA MET A 75 9.46 -12.39 -14.97
C MET A 75 9.79 -10.97 -15.44
N VAL A 76 10.03 -10.05 -14.51
CA VAL A 76 10.52 -8.70 -14.83
C VAL A 76 11.82 -8.77 -15.65
N VAL A 77 11.98 -7.85 -16.61
CA VAL A 77 13.18 -7.75 -17.43
C VAL A 77 13.67 -6.30 -17.49
N LYS A 78 14.97 -6.10 -17.75
CA LYS A 78 15.52 -4.75 -17.90
C LYS A 78 14.74 -3.97 -18.97
N GLY A 79 14.22 -2.81 -18.61
CA GLY A 79 13.39 -1.97 -19.49
C GLY A 79 11.88 -2.26 -19.41
N ASN A 80 11.46 -3.30 -18.71
CA ASN A 80 10.06 -3.58 -18.39
C ASN A 80 9.91 -4.04 -16.93
N TYR A 81 9.49 -3.12 -16.05
CA TYR A 81 9.33 -3.36 -14.62
C TYR A 81 8.02 -4.07 -14.25
N ARG A 82 7.32 -4.66 -15.22
CA ARG A 82 6.11 -5.47 -14.98
C ARG A 82 6.47 -6.94 -14.96
N GLY A 83 5.82 -7.70 -14.09
CA GLY A 83 5.98 -9.15 -13.99
C GLY A 83 6.38 -9.64 -12.59
N PHE A 84 6.63 -10.94 -12.48
CA PHE A 84 7.12 -11.62 -11.29
C PHE A 84 8.55 -11.20 -10.95
N VAL A 85 8.78 -10.88 -9.68
CA VAL A 85 10.10 -10.59 -9.12
C VAL A 85 10.51 -11.75 -8.21
N PRO A 86 11.50 -12.57 -8.59
CA PRO A 86 12.03 -13.60 -7.71
C PRO A 86 12.64 -13.00 -6.45
N LEU A 87 12.56 -13.72 -5.33
CA LEU A 87 13.26 -13.34 -4.11
C LEU A 87 14.77 -13.23 -4.39
N GLY A 88 15.37 -12.11 -3.99
CA GLY A 88 16.79 -11.84 -4.22
C GLY A 88 17.14 -11.38 -5.65
N TYR A 89 16.16 -11.16 -6.52
CA TYR A 89 16.41 -10.67 -7.89
C TYR A 89 17.00 -9.25 -7.92
N PHE A 90 16.61 -8.41 -6.97
CA PHE A 90 17.24 -7.12 -6.75
C PHE A 90 18.28 -7.24 -5.64
N THR A 91 19.52 -6.92 -5.95
CA THR A 91 20.55 -6.60 -4.95
C THR A 91 20.45 -5.10 -4.65
N PRO A 92 20.06 -4.69 -3.44
CA PRO A 92 20.10 -3.28 -3.06
C PRO A 92 21.56 -2.81 -3.06
N ASN A 93 21.87 -1.74 -3.80
CA ASN A 93 23.15 -1.01 -3.80
C ASN A 93 24.39 -1.79 -4.31
N SER A 94 24.27 -2.53 -5.41
CA SER A 94 25.43 -2.92 -6.25
C SER A 94 25.68 -1.91 -7.35
#